data_AF-A0A833DU63-F1
#
_entry.id   AF-A0A833DU63-F1
#
_cell.length_a   1.000
_cell.length_b   1.000
_cell.length_c   1.000
_cell.angle_alpha   90.00
_cell.angle_beta   90.00
_cell.angle_gamma   90.00
#
_symmetry.space_group_name_H-M   'P 1'
#
loop_
_entity.id
_entity.type
_entity.pdbx_description
1 polymer ?
#
loop_
_entity_poly.entity_id
_entity_poly.type
_entity_poly.pdbx_seq_one_letter_code
_entity_poly.pdbx_strand_id
1 'polypeptide(L)'
;MSTAIVSLSEPDAEGPGVDAAIRAYHRGATTRLRLPLVKAIASSLFLGFGGSGGVQDPGLQIGAGLGMTIAHLLNLGVEDRRIAMVAGMAGVLSAIFRAPIGAALFAVEVLYRRDIEAEALAPALIASMTSFAVATNIVGYQGYFHR
;
A
#
# COMPACT_ATOMS: atom_id res chain seq x y z
N MET A 1 -4.33 6.35 -16.32
CA MET A 1 -5.65 5.76 -16.67
C MET A 1 -6.30 5.06 -15.48
N SER A 2 -5.59 4.23 -14.71
CA SER A 2 -6.15 3.63 -13.47
C SER A 2 -6.63 4.67 -12.45
N THR A 3 -5.89 5.78 -12.28
CA THR A 3 -6.29 6.92 -11.45
C THR A 3 -7.55 7.63 -11.95
N ALA A 4 -7.74 7.76 -13.26
CA ALA A 4 -8.91 8.42 -13.85
C ALA A 4 -10.20 7.57 -13.71
N ILE A 5 -10.09 6.24 -13.81
CA ILE A 5 -11.23 5.34 -13.58
C ILE A 5 -11.64 5.36 -12.11
N VAL A 6 -10.66 5.43 -11.21
CA VAL A 6 -10.92 5.47 -9.77
C VAL A 6 -11.44 6.84 -9.33
N SER A 7 -10.95 7.95 -9.89
CA SER A 7 -11.43 9.30 -9.52
C SER A 7 -12.89 9.54 -9.88
N LEU A 8 -13.43 8.82 -10.88
CA LEU A 8 -14.86 8.81 -11.20
C LEU A 8 -15.71 8.11 -10.12
N SER A 9 -15.13 7.20 -9.31
CA SER A 9 -15.84 6.48 -8.24
C SER A 9 -15.57 7.05 -6.84
N GLU A 10 -14.34 7.47 -6.56
CA GLU A 10 -13.91 8.03 -5.28
C GLU A 10 -12.90 9.18 -5.54
N PRO A 11 -13.34 10.46 -5.49
CA PRO A 11 -12.48 11.61 -5.78
C PRO A 11 -11.31 11.76 -4.79
N ASP A 12 -11.38 11.19 -3.58
CA ASP A 12 -10.28 11.21 -2.60
C ASP A 12 -9.08 10.34 -3.00
N ALA A 13 -9.24 9.41 -3.95
CA ALA A 13 -8.18 8.53 -4.43
C ALA A 13 -7.44 9.06 -5.67
N GLU A 14 -7.66 10.32 -6.01
CA GLU A 14 -7.09 11.01 -7.15
C GLU A 14 -5.60 11.36 -6.91
N GLY A 15 -4.77 11.22 -7.93
CA GLY A 15 -3.33 11.54 -7.87
C GLY A 15 -2.39 10.35 -7.57
N PRO A 16 -1.06 10.63 -7.49
CA PRO A 16 -0.02 9.62 -7.27
C PRO A 16 -0.24 8.77 -6.02
N GLY A 17 0.25 7.53 -6.04
CA GLY A 17 0.04 6.53 -5.00
C GLY A 17 0.34 7.03 -3.59
N VAL A 18 1.51 7.67 -3.46
CA VAL A 18 2.05 8.22 -2.22
C VAL A 18 1.25 9.42 -1.73
N ASP A 19 0.96 10.39 -2.59
CA ASP A 19 0.26 11.62 -2.18
C ASP A 19 -1.15 11.32 -1.65
N ALA A 20 -1.85 10.37 -2.27
CA ALA A 20 -3.15 9.92 -1.78
C ALA A 20 -3.04 9.26 -0.40
N ALA A 21 -2.00 8.44 -0.18
CA ALA A 21 -1.75 7.82 1.12
C ALA A 21 -1.46 8.87 2.21
N ILE A 22 -0.58 9.83 1.93
CA ILE A 22 -0.27 10.93 2.86
C ILE A 22 -1.53 11.70 3.23
N ARG A 23 -2.37 12.06 2.25
CA ARG A 23 -3.63 12.78 2.53
C ARG A 23 -4.61 11.96 3.36
N ALA A 24 -4.77 10.67 3.06
CA ALA A 24 -5.65 9.79 3.81
C ALA A 24 -5.18 9.64 5.27
N TYR A 25 -3.87 9.52 5.47
CA TYR A 25 -3.23 9.44 6.78
C TYR A 25 -3.53 10.67 7.64
N HIS A 26 -3.22 11.87 7.12
CA HIS A 26 -3.38 13.13 7.85
C HIS A 26 -4.84 13.52 8.10
N ARG A 27 -5.76 13.18 7.19
CA ARG A 27 -7.21 13.43 7.37
C ARG A 27 -7.90 12.44 8.31
N GLY A 28 -7.25 11.33 8.66
CA GLY A 28 -7.91 10.23 9.38
C GLY A 28 -9.06 9.63 8.59
N ALA A 29 -8.98 9.67 7.25
CA ALA A 29 -10.07 9.28 6.37
C ALA A 29 -10.29 7.77 6.46
N THR A 30 -11.54 7.36 6.70
CA THR A 30 -11.92 5.95 6.65
C THR A 30 -12.08 5.54 5.20
N THR A 31 -11.24 4.60 4.75
CA THR A 31 -11.33 4.11 3.38
C THR A 31 -12.37 3.00 3.29
N ARG A 32 -13.28 3.10 2.32
CA ARG A 32 -14.26 2.05 2.03
C ARG A 32 -13.56 0.89 1.32
N LEU A 33 -13.92 -0.36 1.65
CA LEU A 33 -13.36 -1.57 1.03
C LEU A 33 -13.45 -1.57 -0.51
N ARG A 34 -14.41 -0.82 -1.06
CA ARG A 34 -14.62 -0.67 -2.50
C ARG A 34 -13.40 -0.05 -3.20
N LEU A 35 -12.72 0.91 -2.57
CA LEU A 35 -11.60 1.61 -3.18
C LEU A 35 -10.42 0.69 -3.57
N PRO A 36 -9.83 -0.08 -2.63
CA PRO A 36 -8.70 -0.95 -2.96
C PRO A 36 -9.09 -2.01 -4.01
N LEU A 37 -10.32 -2.53 -3.98
CA LEU A 37 -10.80 -3.51 -4.97
C LEU A 37 -10.91 -2.92 -6.38
N VAL A 38 -11.56 -1.77 -6.52
CA VAL A 38 -11.70 -1.09 -7.82
C VAL A 38 -10.33 -0.72 -8.38
N LYS A 39 -9.42 -0.24 -7.52
CA LYS A 39 -8.07 0.13 -7.94
C LYS A 39 -7.23 -1.07 -8.38
N ALA A 40 -7.35 -2.20 -7.70
CA ALA A 40 -6.70 -3.45 -8.09
C ALA A 40 -7.15 -3.92 -9.48
N ILE A 41 -8.47 -3.92 -9.73
CA ILE A 41 -9.04 -4.34 -11.02
C ILE A 41 -8.63 -3.36 -12.13
N ALA A 42 -8.82 -2.05 -11.91
CA ALA A 42 -8.50 -1.03 -12.91
C ALA A 42 -7.01 -1.02 -13.28
N SER A 43 -6.13 -1.22 -12.29
CA SER A 43 -4.69 -1.26 -12.52
C SER A 43 -4.26 -2.54 -13.23
N SER A 44 -4.84 -3.69 -12.86
CA SER A 44 -4.55 -4.96 -13.53
C SER A 44 -4.97 -4.94 -14.99
N LEU A 45 -6.13 -4.37 -15.31
CA LEU A 45 -6.59 -4.18 -16.69
C LEU A 45 -5.66 -3.23 -17.45
N PHE A 46 -5.33 -2.07 -16.89
CA PHE A 46 -4.45 -1.10 -17.55
C PHE A 46 -3.07 -1.67 -17.88
N LEU A 47 -2.47 -2.42 -16.94
CA LEU A 47 -1.20 -3.11 -17.16
C LEU A 47 -1.35 -4.26 -18.17
N GLY A 48 -2.43 -5.03 -18.08
CA GLY A 48 -2.75 -6.12 -19.01
C GLY A 48 -2.94 -5.64 -20.45
N PHE A 49 -3.42 -4.41 -20.66
CA PHE A 49 -3.53 -3.77 -21.98
C PHE A 49 -2.21 -3.12 -22.45
N GLY A 50 -1.10 -3.33 -21.76
CA GLY A 50 0.22 -2.79 -22.16
C GLY A 50 0.47 -1.34 -21.73
N GLY A 51 -0.24 -0.83 -20.73
CA GLY A 51 0.01 0.49 -20.17
C GLY A 51 1.40 0.58 -19.51
N SER A 52 2.11 1.70 -19.70
CA SER A 52 3.49 1.88 -19.20
C SER A 52 3.61 2.31 -17.73
N GLY A 53 2.63 1.96 -16.88
CA GLY A 53 2.63 2.33 -15.46
C GLY A 53 3.34 1.29 -14.59
N GLY A 54 3.92 1.71 -13.47
CA GLY A 54 4.40 0.78 -12.45
C GLY A 54 3.27 0.22 -11.58
N VAL A 55 3.43 -1.01 -11.07
CA VAL A 55 2.50 -1.61 -10.07
C VAL A 55 2.57 -0.94 -8.69
N GLN A 56 3.60 -0.12 -8.47
CA GLN A 56 3.95 0.48 -7.19
C GLN A 56 2.89 1.44 -6.65
N ASP A 57 2.55 2.47 -7.44
CA ASP A 57 1.59 3.50 -7.05
C ASP A 57 0.19 2.96 -6.74
N PRO A 58 -0.42 2.13 -7.62
CA PRO A 58 -1.71 1.53 -7.29
C PRO A 58 -1.59 0.53 -6.14
N GLY A 59 -0.49 -0.25 -6.08
CA GLY A 59 -0.23 -1.18 -4.99
C GLY A 59 -0.21 -0.50 -3.62
N LEU A 60 0.45 0.67 -3.52
CA LEU A 60 0.55 1.41 -2.28
C LEU A 60 -0.83 1.85 -1.76
N GLN A 61 -1.69 2.37 -2.64
CA GLN A 61 -3.05 2.75 -2.26
C GLN A 61 -3.92 1.54 -1.90
N ILE A 62 -3.74 0.42 -2.58
CA ILE A 62 -4.43 -0.82 -2.26
C ILE A 62 -4.02 -1.30 -0.86
N GLY A 63 -2.72 -1.30 -0.55
CA GLY A 63 -2.19 -1.66 0.76
C GLY A 63 -2.70 -0.75 1.87
N ALA A 64 -2.65 0.57 1.65
CA ALA A 64 -3.20 1.58 2.56
C ALA A 64 -4.70 1.35 2.82
N GLY A 65 -5.48 1.18 1.75
CA GLY A 65 -6.92 0.95 1.81
C GLY A 65 -7.28 -0.35 2.53
N LEU A 66 -6.56 -1.44 2.25
CA LEU A 66 -6.76 -2.73 2.92
C LEU A 66 -6.42 -2.65 4.41
N GLY A 67 -5.29 -2.04 4.78
CA GLY A 67 -4.90 -1.85 6.17
C GLY A 67 -5.95 -1.07 6.97
N MET A 68 -6.40 0.07 6.43
CA MET A 68 -7.47 0.86 7.04
C MET A 68 -8.79 0.09 7.11
N THR A 69 -9.12 -0.69 6.09
CA THR A 69 -10.35 -1.48 6.07
C THR A 69 -10.32 -2.56 7.14
N ILE A 70 -9.22 -3.33 7.26
CA ILE A 70 -9.06 -4.34 8.30
C ILE A 70 -9.19 -3.71 9.69
N ALA A 71 -8.51 -2.59 9.93
CA ALA A 71 -8.63 -1.87 11.20
C ALA A 71 -10.04 -1.33 11.46
N HIS A 72 -10.79 -0.97 10.40
CA HIS A 72 -12.20 -0.62 10.51
C HIS A 72 -13.07 -1.83 10.89
N LEU A 73 -12.86 -2.99 10.27
CA LEU A 73 -13.57 -4.23 10.61
C LEU A 73 -13.30 -4.68 12.06
N LEU A 74 -12.07 -4.46 12.53
CA LEU A 74 -11.68 -4.73 13.92
C LEU A 74 -12.11 -3.63 14.90
N ASN A 75 -12.83 -2.61 14.43
CA ASN A 75 -13.32 -1.48 15.21
C ASN A 75 -12.21 -0.73 15.98
N LEU A 76 -11.01 -0.64 15.38
CA LEU A 76 -9.86 0.02 15.98
C LEU A 76 -9.98 1.55 15.90
N GLY A 77 -9.25 2.23 16.79
CA GLY A 77 -9.16 3.69 16.87
C GLY A 77 -8.47 4.32 15.65
N VAL A 78 -8.46 5.65 15.60
CA VAL A 78 -7.86 6.40 14.47
C VAL A 78 -6.35 6.16 14.37
N GLU A 79 -5.67 6.09 15.51
CA GLU A 79 -4.23 5.83 15.61
C GLU A 79 -3.86 4.41 15.14
N ASP A 80 -4.55 3.40 15.65
CA ASP A 80 -4.38 2.02 15.19
C ASP A 80 -4.70 1.83 13.70
N ARG A 81 -5.70 2.55 13.17
CA ARG A 81 -6.01 2.55 11.73
C ARG A 81 -4.87 3.12 10.89
N ARG A 82 -4.21 4.17 11.39
CA ARG A 82 -3.02 4.76 10.78
C ARG A 82 -1.85 3.79 10.79
N ILE A 83 -1.62 3.09 11.90
CA ILE A 83 -0.62 2.04 12.01
C ILE A 83 -0.92 0.89 11.02
N ALA A 84 -2.17 0.43 10.96
CA ALA A 84 -2.59 -0.63 10.05
C ALA A 84 -2.45 -0.22 8.57
N MET A 85 -2.74 1.04 8.25
CA MET A 85 -2.51 1.62 6.92
C MET A 85 -1.04 1.50 6.52
N VAL A 86 -0.12 1.92 7.39
CA VAL A 86 1.33 1.86 7.16
C VAL A 86 1.81 0.43 7.03
N ALA A 87 1.33 -0.47 7.88
CA ALA A 87 1.65 -1.89 7.80
C ALA A 87 1.19 -2.53 6.47
N GLY A 88 -0.01 -2.18 6.00
CA GLY A 88 -0.53 -2.61 4.70
C GLY A 88 0.31 -2.08 3.53
N MET A 89 0.72 -0.81 3.58
CA MET A 89 1.64 -0.21 2.61
C MET A 89 2.99 -0.94 2.58
N ALA A 90 3.60 -1.17 3.75
CA ALA A 90 4.86 -1.89 3.87
C ALA A 90 4.79 -3.32 3.29
N GLY A 91 3.71 -4.05 3.59
CA GLY A 91 3.48 -5.39 3.07
C GLY A 91 3.44 -5.44 1.54
N VAL A 92 2.71 -4.53 0.89
CA VAL A 92 2.62 -4.50 -0.58
C VAL A 92 3.96 -4.13 -1.20
N LEU A 93 4.63 -3.10 -0.69
CA LEU A 93 5.94 -2.69 -1.19
C LEU A 93 6.99 -3.78 -1.05
N SER A 94 6.95 -4.53 0.06
CA SER A 94 7.83 -5.67 0.30
C SER A 94 7.67 -6.77 -0.75
N ALA A 95 6.41 -7.10 -1.10
CA ALA A 95 6.11 -8.07 -2.13
C ALA A 95 6.59 -7.61 -3.53
N ILE A 96 6.48 -6.31 -3.83
CA ILE A 96 6.90 -5.74 -5.12
C ILE A 96 8.42 -5.70 -5.24
N PHE A 97 9.10 -5.15 -4.23
CA PHE A 97 10.53 -4.85 -4.29
C PHE A 97 11.43 -5.97 -3.81
N ARG A 98 10.87 -6.98 -3.13
CA ARG A 98 11.63 -8.06 -2.48
C ARG A 98 12.66 -7.53 -1.46
N ALA A 99 12.37 -6.38 -0.85
CA ALA A 99 13.25 -5.68 0.07
C ALA A 99 12.48 -5.35 1.37
N PRO A 100 12.31 -6.31 2.29
CA PRO A 100 11.37 -6.16 3.40
C PRO A 100 11.73 -5.02 4.36
N ILE A 101 13.01 -4.86 4.70
CA ILE A 101 13.46 -3.79 5.59
C ILE A 101 13.27 -2.42 4.93
N GLY A 102 13.68 -2.28 3.66
CA GLY A 102 13.52 -1.03 2.91
C GLY A 102 12.05 -0.64 2.72
N ALA A 103 11.18 -1.61 2.45
CA ALA A 103 9.75 -1.38 2.32
C ALA A 103 9.09 -0.90 3.62
N ALA A 104 9.48 -1.46 4.77
CA ALA A 104 8.97 -1.03 6.07
C ALA A 104 9.45 0.38 6.43
N LEU A 105 10.74 0.66 6.24
CA LEU A 105 11.31 1.99 6.49
C LEU A 105 10.67 3.06 5.59
N PHE A 106 10.55 2.78 4.30
CA PHE A 106 9.88 3.69 3.38
C PHE A 106 8.43 3.98 3.81
N ALA A 107 7.68 2.95 4.22
CA ALA A 107 6.28 3.13 4.61
C ALA A 107 6.09 4.03 5.84
N VAL A 108 6.99 3.95 6.84
CA VAL A 108 6.92 4.82 8.03
C VAL A 108 7.45 6.22 7.79
N GLU A 109 8.40 6.39 6.86
CA GLU A 109 9.05 7.67 6.58
C GLU A 109 8.23 8.53 5.62
N VAL A 110 7.61 7.92 4.60
CA VAL A 110 6.96 8.67 3.50
C VAL A 110 5.81 9.58 3.96
N LEU A 111 5.27 9.35 5.16
CA LEU A 111 4.16 10.12 5.72
C LEU A 111 4.56 11.51 6.25
N TYR A 112 5.85 11.71 6.54
CA TYR A 112 6.39 12.92 7.15
C TYR A 112 7.60 13.43 6.38
N ARG A 113 7.86 14.74 6.48
CA ARG A 113 9.04 15.36 5.85
C ARG A 113 10.31 15.30 6.70
N ARG A 114 10.17 15.20 8.02
CA ARG A 114 11.27 15.28 8.99
C ARG A 114 11.06 14.38 10.23
N ASP A 115 10.12 13.45 10.14
CA ASP A 115 9.74 12.54 11.24
C ASP A 115 9.42 11.15 10.67
N ILE A 116 9.19 10.19 11.56
CA ILE A 116 8.73 8.85 11.22
C ILE A 116 7.59 8.45 12.15
N GLU A 117 6.70 7.59 11.66
CA GLU A 117 5.72 6.92 12.52
C GLU A 117 6.38 5.77 13.27
N ALA A 118 7.08 6.11 14.35
CA ALA A 118 7.86 5.15 15.14
C ALA A 118 7.00 3.99 15.67
N GLU A 119 5.75 4.26 16.06
CA GLU A 119 4.80 3.24 16.53
C GLU A 119 4.41 2.25 15.44
N ALA A 120 4.40 2.69 14.18
CA ALA A 120 4.09 1.85 13.04
C ALA A 120 5.28 1.00 12.56
N LEU A 121 6.51 1.25 13.05
CA LEU A 121 7.72 0.56 12.57
C LEU A 121 7.69 -0.95 12.84
N ALA A 122 7.37 -1.36 14.06
CA ALA A 122 7.31 -2.79 14.40
C ALA A 122 6.18 -3.51 13.62
N PRO A 123 4.94 -2.98 13.57
CA PRO A 123 3.88 -3.52 12.71
C PRO A 123 4.26 -3.57 11.22
N ALA A 124 4.91 -2.53 10.70
CA ALA A 124 5.34 -2.46 9.31
C ALA A 124 6.41 -3.50 8.98
N LEU A 125 7.38 -3.73 9.88
CA LEU A 125 8.39 -4.77 9.72
C LEU A 125 7.76 -6.17 9.71
N ILE A 126 6.84 -6.44 10.63
CA ILE A 126 6.15 -7.74 10.70
C ILE A 126 5.32 -7.97 9.43
N ALA A 127 4.52 -6.99 9.01
CA ALA A 127 3.72 -7.08 7.79
C ALA A 127 4.59 -7.24 6.53
N SER A 128 5.70 -6.51 6.48
CA SER A 128 6.67 -6.58 5.38
C SER A 128 7.36 -7.94 5.29
N MET A 129 7.83 -8.49 6.42
CA MET A 129 8.48 -9.79 6.47
C MET A 129 7.52 -10.94 6.14
N THR A 130 6.30 -10.89 6.69
CA THR A 130 5.26 -11.90 6.39
C THR A 130 4.87 -11.85 4.92
N SER A 131 4.65 -10.66 4.36
CA SER A 131 4.37 -10.48 2.94
C SER A 131 5.51 -11.00 2.05
N PHE A 132 6.77 -10.68 2.40
CA PHE A 132 7.93 -11.19 1.67
C PHE A 132 8.02 -12.71 1.68
N ALA A 133 7.79 -13.33 2.85
CA ALA A 133 7.79 -14.78 2.99
C ALA A 133 6.69 -15.41 2.13
N VAL A 134 5.46 -14.89 2.20
CA VAL A 134 4.32 -15.38 1.41
C VAL A 134 4.59 -15.21 -0.09
N ALA A 135 5.00 -14.01 -0.52
CA ALA A 135 5.29 -13.71 -1.91
C ALA A 135 6.39 -14.62 -2.47
N THR A 136 7.43 -14.88 -1.68
CA THR A 136 8.53 -15.77 -2.09
C THR A 136 8.11 -17.23 -2.17
N ASN A 137 7.22 -17.69 -1.29
CA ASN A 137 6.69 -19.06 -1.34
C ASN A 137 5.75 -19.27 -2.56
N ILE A 138 4.95 -18.26 -2.93
CA ILE A 138 3.98 -18.38 -4.03
C ILE A 138 4.64 -18.16 -5.40
N VAL A 139 5.44 -17.10 -5.53
CA VAL A 139 6.02 -16.68 -6.83
C VAL A 139 7.39 -17.31 -7.08
N GLY A 140 8.02 -17.85 -6.02
CA GLY A 140 9.39 -18.36 -6.06
C GLY A 140 10.42 -17.24 -5.95
N TYR A 141 11.59 -17.55 -5.36
CA TYR A 141 12.71 -16.61 -5.25
C TYR A 141 13.46 -16.53 -6.59
N GLN A 142 13.05 -15.60 -7.44
CA GLN A 142 13.78 -15.21 -8.64
C GLN A 142 14.73 -14.08 -8.22
N GLY A 143 16.01 -14.40 -8.02
CA GLY A 143 17.05 -13.39 -7.90
C GLY A 143 17.23 -12.72 -9.26
N TYR A 144 17.13 -11.39 -9.33
CA TYR A 144 17.31 -10.63 -10.58
C TYR A 144 18.71 -10.78 -11.20
N PHE A 145 19.66 -11.39 -10.49
CA PHE A 145 21.05 -11.62 -10.90
C PHE A 145 21.34 -13.10 -11.15
N HIS A 146 20.64 -13.71 -12.12
CA HIS A 146 21.08 -14.96 -12.75
C HIS A 146 21.03 -14.80 -14.27
N ARG A 147 21.92 -13.95 -14.80
CA ARG A 147 22.61 -14.06 -16.09
C ARG A 147 23.93 -13.33 -16.02
#